data_AF-A0A1B9EVJ1-F1
#
_entry.id   AF-A0A1B9EVJ1-F1
#
_cell.length_a   1.000
_cell.length_b   1.000
_cell.length_c   1.000
_cell.angle_alpha   90.00
_cell.angle_beta   90.00
_cell.angle_gamma   90.00
#
_symmetry.space_group_name_H-M   'P 1'
#
loop_
_entity.id
_entity.type
_entity.pdbx_description
1 polymer ?
#
loop_
_entity_poly.entity_id
_entity_poly.type
_entity_poly.pdbx_seq_one_letter_code
_entity_poly.pdbx_strand_id
1 'polypeptide(L)' 'MPQYLTVGHLLRQLQNLDPSLPVRLAVNPDFPFAHYVGAEVVVQGGMAFIADDGQEGYLPASARDALDWA' A
#
# COMPACT_ATOMS: atom_id res chain seq x y z
N MET A 1 10.06 14.61 2.98
CA MET A 1 8.79 14.43 3.72
C MET A 1 7.69 14.20 2.69
N PRO A 2 6.72 13.29 2.87
CA PRO A 2 6.11 12.85 4.14
C PRO A 2 7.02 11.85 4.88
N GLN A 3 7.03 11.61 6.19
CA GLN A 3 6.01 11.72 7.24
C GLN A 3 4.66 11.14 6.81
N TYR A 4 4.67 9.87 6.37
CA TYR A 4 3.52 8.97 6.22
C TYR A 4 2.41 9.38 5.23
N LEU A 5 2.14 8.55 4.21
CA LEU A 5 0.87 8.61 3.48
C LEU A 5 -0.25 8.20 4.46
N THR A 6 -1.26 9.06 4.62
CA THR A 6 -2.39 8.77 5.50
C THR A 6 -3.50 8.04 4.75
N VAL A 7 -4.37 7.37 5.50
CA VAL A 7 -5.61 6.77 4.96
C VAL A 7 -6.45 7.80 4.19
N GLY A 8 -6.56 9.04 4.69
CA GLY A 8 -7.32 10.10 4.03
C GLY A 8 -6.73 10.53 2.68
N HIS A 9 -5.40 10.54 2.55
CA HIS A 9 -4.73 10.80 1.27
C HIS A 9 -5.00 9.67 0.28
N LEU A 10 -4.86 8.41 0.71
CA LEU A 10 -5.09 7.25 -0.13
C LEU A 10 -6.55 7.16 -0.59
N LEU A 11 -7.51 7.34 0.32
CA LEU A 11 -8.94 7.32 0.00
C LEU A 11 -9.30 8.35 -1.06
N ARG A 12 -8.78 9.58 -0.95
CA ARG A 12 -9.04 10.63 -1.92
C ARG A 12 -8.54 10.26 -3.32
N GLN A 13 -7.38 9.61 -3.41
CA GLN A 13 -6.85 9.15 -4.69
C GLN A 13 -7.71 8.03 -5.27
N LEU A 14 -8.07 7.02 -4.47
CA LEU A 14 -8.89 5.89 -4.93
C LEU A 14 -10.31 6.30 -5.31
N GLN A 15 -10.92 7.25 -4.60
CA GLN A 15 -12.26 7.78 -4.89
C GLN A 15 -12.35 8.51 -6.24
N ASN A 16 -11.22 8.94 -6.79
CA ASN A 16 -11.17 9.60 -8.09
C ASN A 16 -11.00 8.60 -9.26
N LEU A 17 -10.83 7.31 -8.98
CA LEU A 17 -10.68 6.26 -10.00
C LEU A 17 -12.02 5.61 -10.34
N ASP A 18 -12.07 4.86 -11.45
CA ASP A 18 -13.19 3.96 -11.73
C ASP A 18 -13.29 2.91 -10.61
N PRO A 19 -14.42 2.86 -9.87
CA PRO A 19 -14.58 1.98 -8.70
C PRO A 19 -14.62 0.49 -9.05
N SER A 20 -14.69 0.14 -10.33
CA SER A 20 -14.61 -1.25 -10.81
C SER A 20 -13.18 -1.74 -11.03
N LEU A 21 -12.18 -0.84 -10.98
CA LEU A 21 -10.79 -1.23 -11.21
C LEU A 21 -10.27 -2.11 -10.07
N PRO A 22 -9.60 -3.23 -10.40
CA PRO A 22 -8.85 -3.97 -9.40
C PRO A 22 -7.65 -3.15 -8.91
N VAL A 23 -7.35 -3.27 -7.62
CA VAL A 23 -6.20 -2.63 -6.97
C VAL A 23 -5.15 -3.69 -6.64
N ARG A 24 -3.87 -3.39 -6.91
CA ARG A 24 -2.74 -4.21 -6.48
C ARG A 24 -1.71 -3.39 -5.73
N LEU A 25 -1.11 -4.01 -4.71
CA LEU A 25 0.09 -3.50 -4.07
C LEU A 25 1.31 -4.05 -4.83
N ALA A 26 2.20 -3.18 -5.27
CA ALA A 26 3.46 -3.55 -5.90
C ALA A 26 4.56 -3.56 -4.83
N VAL A 27 4.98 -4.75 -4.42
CA VAL A 27 5.99 -4.97 -3.36
C VAL A 27 7.12 -5.84 -3.90
N ASN A 28 8.33 -5.67 -3.36
CA ASN A 28 9.45 -6.56 -3.57
C ASN A 28 10.17 -6.96 -2.26
N PRO A 29 9.60 -7.84 -1.39
CA PRO A 29 10.25 -8.24 -0.15
C PRO A 29 10.42 -9.76 0.04
N ASP A 30 11.40 -10.13 0.89
CA ASP A 30 11.68 -11.51 1.31
C ASP A 30 11.14 -11.85 2.74
N PHE A 31 10.65 -10.87 3.52
CA PHE A 31 10.33 -10.98 4.97
C PHE A 31 9.10 -10.13 5.40
N PRO A 32 8.48 -10.37 6.58
CA PRO A 32 7.32 -9.61 7.05
C PRO A 32 7.73 -8.25 7.67
N PHE A 33 8.03 -7.28 6.81
CA PHE A 33 8.27 -5.89 7.20
C PHE A 33 7.02 -5.03 7.04
N ALA A 34 6.96 -3.95 7.81
CA ALA A 34 6.06 -2.84 7.56
C ALA A 34 6.68 -1.93 6.50
N HIS A 35 5.91 -1.64 5.46
CA HIS A 35 6.34 -0.84 4.32
C HIS A 35 5.56 0.48 4.25
N TYR A 36 6.25 1.54 3.89
CA TYR A 36 5.61 2.78 3.46
C TYR A 36 5.00 2.56 2.08
N VAL A 37 3.89 3.25 1.83
CA VAL A 37 3.25 3.26 0.52
C VAL A 37 3.59 4.55 -0.21
N GLY A 38 3.87 4.43 -1.50
CA GLY A 38 4.19 5.53 -2.39
C GLY A 38 3.11 6.60 -2.38
N ALA A 39 3.52 7.85 -2.58
CA ALA A 39 2.64 9.00 -2.46
C ALA A 39 1.49 9.03 -3.49
N GLU A 40 1.61 8.28 -4.60
CA GLU A 40 0.69 8.30 -5.72
C GLU A 40 0.21 6.90 -6.13
N VAL A 41 -1.08 6.78 -6.41
CA VAL A 41 -1.68 5.61 -7.07
C VAL A 41 -1.60 5.78 -8.58
N VAL A 42 -1.00 4.80 -9.26
CA VAL A 42 -0.83 4.83 -10.73
C VAL A 42 -1.83 3.88 -11.39
N VAL A 43 -2.50 4.34 -12.45
CA VAL A 43 -3.38 3.48 -13.26
C VAL A 43 -2.70 3.13 -14.58
N GLN A 44 -2.54 1.83 -14.84
CA GLN A 44 -1.97 1.33 -16.08
C GLN A 44 -2.61 -0.02 -16.46
N GLY A 45 -2.96 -0.19 -17.73
CA GLY A 45 -3.50 -1.47 -18.23
C GLY A 45 -4.81 -1.92 -17.56
N GLY A 46 -5.67 -0.97 -17.16
CA GLY A 46 -6.94 -1.28 -16.48
C GLY A 46 -6.76 -1.73 -15.02
N MET A 47 -5.68 -1.31 -14.37
CA MET A 47 -5.34 -1.67 -13.00
C MET A 47 -4.76 -0.48 -12.25
N ALA A 48 -5.15 -0.33 -10.99
CA ALA A 48 -4.56 0.64 -10.08
C ALA A 48 -3.44 -0.02 -9.25
N PHE A 49 -2.29 0.65 -9.19
CA PHE A 49 -1.10 0.18 -8.47
C PHE A 49 -0.75 1.16 -7.35
N ILE A 50 -0.55 0.60 -6.15
CA ILE A 50 0.06 1.29 -5.02
C ILE A 50 1.52 0.83 -4.94
N ALA A 51 2.45 1.77 -5.04
CA ALA A 51 3.89 1.47 -4.97
C ALA A 51 4.35 1.29 -3.52
N ASP A 52 5.41 0.51 -3.32
CA ASP A 52 6.24 0.53 -2.12
C ASP A 52 7.08 1.82 -2.05
N ASP A 53 7.31 2.34 -0.85
CA ASP A 53 8.19 3.49 -0.55
C ASP A 53 9.19 3.17 0.57
N GLY A 54 9.68 1.93 0.58
CA GLY A 54 10.67 1.44 1.55
C GLY A 54 10.07 0.91 2.84
N GLN A 55 10.94 0.39 3.71
CA GLN A 55 10.57 -0.30 4.95
C GLN A 55 10.78 0.58 6.19
N GLU A 56 9.87 0.46 7.16
CA GLU A 56 10.03 1.06 8.50
C GLU A 56 10.77 0.10 9.45
N GLY A 57 10.47 -1.20 9.36
CA GLY A 57 10.97 -2.22 10.27
C GLY A 57 10.05 -3.44 10.31
N TYR A 58 10.26 -4.36 11.25
CA TYR A 58 9.43 -5.56 11.37
C TYR A 58 7.97 -5.21 11.60
N LEU A 59 7.08 -5.95 10.94
CA LEU A 59 5.66 -5.80 11.16
C LEU A 59 5.30 -6.16 12.61
N PRO A 60 4.51 -5.35 13.33
CA PRO A 60 4.04 -5.71 14.67
C PRO A 60 3.25 -7.03 14.65
N ALA A 61 3.44 -7.87 15.67
CA ALA A 61 2.86 -9.22 15.73
C ALA A 61 1.33 -9.21 15.55
N SER A 62 0.63 -8.26 16.18
CA SER A 62 -0.83 -8.14 16.04
C SER A 62 -1.28 -7.81 14.61
N ALA A 63 -0.51 -7.03 13.86
CA ALA A 63 -0.81 -6.71 12.46
C ALA A 63 -0.53 -7.91 11.55
N ARG A 64 0.56 -8.64 11.81
CA ARG A 64 0.90 -9.89 11.10
C ARG A 64 -0.19 -10.95 11.29
N ASP A 65 -0.64 -11.15 12.53
CA ASP A 65 -1.69 -12.12 12.85
C ASP A 65 -3.03 -11.72 12.23
N ALA A 66 -3.39 -10.43 12.22
CA ALA A 66 -4.61 -9.93 11.57
C ALA A 66 -4.60 -10.09 10.04
N LEU A 67 -3.42 -10.14 9.44
CA LEU A 67 -3.22 -10.38 8.01
C LEU A 67 -3.05 -11.87 7.65
N ASP A 68 -3.06 -12.76 8.64
CA ASP A 68 -2.83 -14.21 8.49
C ASP A 68 -1.47 -14.55 7.86
N TRP A 69 -0.42 -13.79 8.22
CA TRP A 69 0.95 -13.96 7.71
C TRP A 69 1.83 -14.82 8.66
N ALA A 70 1.25 -15.91 9.18
CA ALA A 70 1.84 -16.76 10.23
C ALA A 70 3.23 -17.32 9.88
#